data_AF-A0A2V5NPZ9-F1
#
_entry.id   AF-A0A2V5NPZ9-F1
#
_cell.length_a   1.000
_cell.length_b   1.000
_cell.length_c   1.000
_cell.angle_alpha   90.00
_cell.angle_beta   90.00
_cell.angle_gamma   90.00
#
_symmetry.space_group_name_H-M   'P 1'
#
loop_
_entity.id
_entity.type
_entity.pdbx_description
1 polymer ?
#
loop_
_entity_poly.entity_id
_entity_poly.type
_entity_poly.pdbx_seq_one_letter_code
_entity_poly.pdbx_strand_id
1 'polypeptide(L)'
;SRTIGEDQLVDEMVFKFTHSIRMDWMLPGIPPTGKRVEVPLVAIVRFREGKLAHEHIYWDQASVLVQIGLIDAAKLPVAGVESARKVLDFTLPANALMSRSDRS
;
A
#
# COMPACT_ATOMS: atom_id res chain seq x y z
N SER A 1 -11.95 -1.37 3.43
CA SER A 1 -13.04 -2.28 3.84
C SER A 1 -12.70 -2.93 5.17
N ARG A 2 -13.66 -3.51 5.90
CA ARG A 2 -13.40 -4.30 7.11
C ARG A 2 -14.23 -5.58 7.10
N THR A 3 -13.59 -6.71 7.39
CA THR A 3 -14.24 -8.02 7.50
C THR A 3 -13.88 -8.65 8.83
N ILE A 4 -14.90 -9.08 9.57
CA ILE A 4 -14.77 -9.69 10.91
C ILE A 4 -15.24 -11.13 10.82
N GLY A 5 -14.35 -12.07 11.16
CA GLY A 5 -14.65 -13.46 11.43
C GLY A 5 -14.61 -13.75 12.94
N GLU A 6 -14.75 -15.02 13.32
CA GLU A 6 -14.77 -15.45 14.73
C GLU A 6 -13.46 -15.10 15.47
N ASP A 7 -12.32 -15.48 14.87
CA ASP A 7 -10.98 -15.26 15.44
C ASP A 7 -10.09 -14.36 14.56
N GLN A 8 -10.62 -13.76 13.50
CA GLN A 8 -9.81 -13.01 12.53
C GLN A 8 -10.48 -11.71 12.09
N LEU A 9 -9.68 -10.64 12.02
CA LEU A 9 -10.03 -9.35 11.45
C LEU A 9 -9.19 -9.13 10.19
N VAL A 10 -9.84 -8.78 9.08
CA VAL A 10 -9.17 -8.27 7.88
C VAL A 10 -9.57 -6.81 7.72
N ASP A 11 -8.58 -5.91 7.74
CA ASP A 11 -8.78 -4.48 7.56
C ASP A 11 -8.02 -4.00 6.33
N GLU A 12 -8.74 -3.39 5.40
CA GLU A 12 -8.19 -2.77 4.19
C GLU A 12 -8.36 -1.26 4.30
N MET A 13 -7.25 -0.54 4.25
CA MET A 13 -7.22 0.91 4.45
C MET A 13 -6.21 1.57 3.52
N VAL A 14 -6.37 2.87 3.27
CA VAL A 14 -5.34 3.68 2.60
C VAL A 14 -4.48 4.36 3.65
N PHE A 15 -3.21 3.97 3.69
CA PHE A 15 -2.22 4.55 4.59
C PHE A 15 -1.56 5.75 3.92
N LYS A 16 -1.63 6.93 4.56
CA LYS A 16 -1.11 8.18 4.01
C LYS A 16 -0.12 8.84 4.98
N PHE A 17 1.13 8.98 4.59
CA PHE A 17 2.16 9.61 5.43
C PHE A 17 3.13 10.44 4.61
N THR A 18 3.94 11.26 5.27
CA THR A 18 5.13 11.88 4.68
C THR A 18 6.32 11.15 5.28
N HIS A 19 7.26 10.67 4.47
CA HIS A 19 8.43 9.92 4.94
C HIS A 19 9.45 10.87 5.60
N SER A 20 9.13 11.35 6.80
CA SER A 20 9.88 12.34 7.60
C SER A 20 10.78 11.73 8.67
N ILE A 21 10.57 10.45 9.00
CA ILE A 21 11.37 9.67 9.93
C ILE A 21 11.73 8.33 9.29
N ARG A 22 12.73 7.64 9.83
CA ARG A 22 13.09 6.30 9.37
C ARG A 22 11.97 5.31 9.72
N MET A 23 11.55 4.52 8.75
CA MET A 23 10.43 3.58 8.86
C MET A 23 10.85 2.18 8.42
N ASP A 24 11.80 1.55 9.12
CA ASP A 24 12.41 0.29 8.67
C ASP A 24 11.41 -0.86 8.47
N TRP A 25 10.24 -0.80 9.11
CA TRP A 25 9.16 -1.77 8.92
C TRP A 25 8.55 -1.73 7.50
N MET A 26 8.64 -0.60 6.79
CA MET A 26 8.10 -0.41 5.42
C MET A 26 9.21 -0.12 4.40
N LEU A 27 10.21 0.68 4.81
CA LEU A 27 11.31 1.17 4.00
C LEU A 27 12.64 0.84 4.68
N PRO A 28 12.99 -0.45 4.82
CA PRO A 28 14.20 -0.89 5.51
C PRO A 28 15.43 -0.27 4.87
N GLY A 29 16.25 0.40 5.69
CA GLY A 29 17.50 1.01 5.21
C GLY A 29 17.36 2.41 4.64
N ILE A 30 16.15 2.89 4.33
CA ILE A 30 15.97 4.14 3.59
C ILE A 30 15.86 5.33 4.57
N PRO A 31 16.71 6.37 4.41
CA PRO A 31 16.59 7.58 5.22
C PRO A 31 15.31 8.37 4.87
N PRO A 32 14.85 9.30 5.74
CA PRO A 32 13.73 10.16 5.44
C PRO A 32 13.86 10.86 4.09
N THR A 33 12.87 10.67 3.21
CA THR A 33 12.87 11.25 1.86
C THR A 33 12.07 12.55 1.75
N GLY A 34 11.25 12.86 2.76
CA GLY A 34 10.32 14.00 2.74
C GLY A 34 9.17 13.88 1.74
N LYS A 35 9.05 12.75 1.02
CA LYS A 35 8.01 12.52 0.02
C LYS A 35 6.70 12.08 0.67
N ARG A 36 5.59 12.50 0.08
CA ARG A 36 4.24 12.04 0.42
C ARG A 36 4.02 10.66 -0.19
N VAL A 37 3.48 9.75 0.60
CA VAL A 37 3.11 8.40 0.17
C VAL A 37 1.64 8.16 0.52
N GLU A 38 0.89 7.62 -0.44
CA GLU A 38 -0.42 7.02 -0.23
C GLU A 38 -0.41 5.62 -0.83
N VAL A 39 -0.73 4.62 0.00
CA VAL A 39 -0.70 3.21 -0.43
C VAL A 39 -1.85 2.45 0.22
N PRO A 40 -2.57 1.59 -0.52
CA PRO A 40 -3.50 0.65 0.09
C PRO A 40 -2.72 -0.40 0.89
N LEU A 41 -3.20 -0.70 2.08
CA LEU A 41 -2.61 -1.63 3.02
C LEU A 41 -3.70 -2.58 3.53
N VAL A 42 -3.34 -3.86 3.64
CA VAL A 42 -4.20 -4.91 4.21
C VAL A 42 -3.55 -5.44 5.47
N ALA A 43 -4.23 -5.31 6.60
CA ALA A 43 -3.86 -5.92 7.87
C ALA A 43 -4.76 -7.13 8.15
N ILE A 44 -4.16 -8.28 8.39
CA ILE A 44 -4.83 -9.52 8.80
C ILE A 44 -4.40 -9.79 10.24
N VAL A 45 -5.32 -9.63 11.18
CA VAL A 45 -5.06 -9.81 12.62
C VAL A 45 -5.81 -11.05 13.09
N ARG A 46 -5.09 -12.00 13.69
CA ARG A 46 -5.70 -13.17 14.33
C ARG A 46 -5.67 -13.02 15.85
N PHE A 47 -6.76 -13.41 16.50
CA PHE A 47 -6.90 -13.46 17.94
C PHE A 47 -6.88 -14.90 18.45
N ARG A 48 -6.45 -15.10 19.69
CA ARG A 48 -6.58 -16.33 20.45
C ARG A 48 -6.86 -15.97 21.90
N GLU A 49 -7.93 -16.53 22.47
CA GLU A 49 -8.33 -16.25 23.86
C GLU A 49 -8.50 -14.74 24.13
N GLY A 50 -9.04 -14.00 23.16
CA GLY A 50 -9.23 -12.55 23.23
C GLY A 50 -7.97 -11.70 23.11
N LYS A 51 -6.79 -12.31 22.85
CA LYS A 51 -5.51 -11.60 22.68
C LYS A 51 -5.02 -11.67 21.24
N LEU A 52 -4.23 -10.68 20.81
CA LEU A 52 -3.57 -10.69 19.51
C LEU A 52 -2.56 -11.84 19.45
N ALA A 53 -2.75 -12.74 18.48
CA ALA A 53 -1.91 -13.92 18.29
C ALA A 53 -0.84 -13.69 17.21
N HIS A 54 -1.22 -13.10 16.07
CA HIS A 54 -0.29 -12.64 15.04
C HIS A 54 -0.95 -11.62 14.11
N GLU A 55 -0.11 -10.88 13.40
CA GLU A 55 -0.49 -9.94 12.35
C GLU A 55 0.26 -10.25 11.05
N HIS A 56 -0.43 -10.14 9.92
CA HIS A 56 0.20 -10.05 8.60
C HIS A 56 -0.22 -8.74 7.96
N ILE A 57 0.76 -7.93 7.53
CA ILE A 57 0.52 -6.62 6.92
C ILE A 57 1.10 -6.64 5.50
N TYR A 58 0.26 -6.33 4.52
CA TYR A 58 0.61 -6.32 3.10
C TYR A 58 0.37 -4.95 2.50
N TRP A 59 1.27 -4.55 1.59
CA TRP A 59 1.11 -3.36 0.75
C TRP A 59 1.89 -3.54 -0.55
N ASP A 60 1.61 -2.68 -1.53
CA ASP A 60 2.35 -2.63 -2.79
C ASP A 60 3.66 -1.85 -2.60
N GLN A 61 4.76 -2.58 -2.39
CA GLN A 61 6.08 -1.99 -2.21
C GLN A 61 6.56 -1.24 -3.45
N ALA A 62 6.24 -1.69 -4.66
CA ALA A 62 6.69 -1.03 -5.88
C ALA A 62 6.05 0.37 -5.98
N SER A 63 4.75 0.49 -5.69
CA SER A 63 4.07 1.78 -5.67
C SER A 63 4.60 2.72 -4.58
N VAL A 64 5.01 2.20 -3.42
CA VAL A 64 5.71 3.01 -2.40
C VAL A 64 7.04 3.52 -2.94
N LEU A 65 7.87 2.62 -3.49
CA LEU A 65 9.20 2.95 -4.03
C LEU A 65 9.16 3.96 -5.17
N VAL A 66 8.13 3.91 -6.02
CA VAL A 66 7.86 4.95 -7.04
C VAL A 66 7.59 6.31 -6.39
N GLN A 67 6.71 6.36 -5.40
CA GLN A 67 6.33 7.62 -4.74
C GLN A 67 7.49 8.28 -4.00
N ILE A 68 8.42 7.50 -3.46
CA ILE A 68 9.65 8.01 -2.83
C ILE A 68 10.82 8.23 -3.80
N GLY A 69 10.64 7.95 -5.09
CA GLY A 69 11.61 8.23 -6.15
C GLY A 69 12.74 7.21 -6.31
N LEU A 70 12.59 6.00 -5.77
CA LEU A 70 13.58 4.91 -5.91
C LEU A 70 13.30 4.00 -7.12
N ILE A 71 12.05 3.98 -7.61
CA ILE A 71 11.69 3.33 -8.87
C ILE A 71 11.18 4.38 -9.85
N ASP A 72 11.66 4.31 -11.08
CA ASP A 72 11.17 5.11 -12.20
C ASP A 72 9.95 4.44 -12.83
N ALA A 73 8.77 5.03 -12.66
CA ALA A 73 7.51 4.52 -13.17
C ALA A 73 7.37 4.62 -14.71
N ALA A 74 8.32 5.27 -15.41
CA ALA A 74 8.38 5.24 -16.87
C ALA A 74 9.01 3.94 -17.40
N LYS A 75 9.76 3.22 -16.56
CA LYS A 75 10.52 2.02 -16.95
C LYS A 75 9.88 0.71 -16.54
N LEU A 76 8.90 0.75 -15.64
CA LEU A 76 8.24 -0.43 -15.10
C LEU A 76 6.72 -0.21 -15.02
N PRO A 77 5.91 -1.26 -15.23
CA PRO A 77 4.45 -1.17 -15.14
C PRO A 77 3.98 -1.14 -13.68
N VAL A 78 4.25 -0.03 -12.99
CA VAL A 78 3.90 0.18 -11.58
C VAL A 78 2.82 1.26 -11.47
N ALA A 79 1.78 1.00 -10.67
CA ALA A 79 0.64 1.91 -10.54
C ALA A 79 1.00 3.22 -9.84
N GLY A 80 1.74 3.19 -8.73
CA GLY A 80 2.03 4.37 -7.93
C GLY A 80 0.88 4.76 -7.01
N VAL A 81 0.64 6.07 -6.86
CA VAL A 81 -0.43 6.63 -6.00
C VAL A 81 -1.83 6.26 -6.51
N GLU A 82 -1.94 5.93 -7.79
CA GLU A 82 -3.15 5.53 -8.49
C GLU A 82 -3.79 4.28 -7.84
N SER A 83 -2.97 3.38 -7.28
CA SER A 83 -3.45 2.23 -6.51
C SER A 83 -4.32 2.64 -5.32
N ALA A 84 -3.89 3.63 -4.54
CA ALA A 84 -4.64 4.16 -3.40
C ALA A 84 -5.92 4.88 -3.84
N ARG A 85 -5.85 5.65 -4.93
CA ARG A 85 -7.02 6.35 -5.49
C ARG A 85 -8.10 5.38 -5.95
N LYS A 86 -7.71 4.26 -6.56
CA LYS A 86 -8.65 3.21 -7.01
C LYS A 86 -9.40 2.53 -5.86
N VAL A 87 -8.75 2.39 -4.70
CA VAL A 87 -9.39 1.84 -3.48
C VAL A 87 -10.37 2.85 -2.86
N LEU A 88 -10.06 4.15 -2.92
CA LEU A 88 -10.95 5.20 -2.40
C LEU A 88 -12.15 5.47 -3.32
N ASP A 89 -11.98 5.30 -4.63
CA ASP A 89 -13.02 5.53 -5.63
C ASP A 89 -13.31 4.25 -6.44
N PHE A 90 -14.38 3.56 -6.05
CA PHE A 90 -14.83 2.34 -6.70
C PHE A 90 -15.36 2.58 -8.13
N THR A 91 -15.70 3.82 -8.50
CA THR A 91 -16.22 4.16 -9.83
C THR A 91 -15.14 4.23 -10.91
N LEU A 92 -13.88 4.43 -10.52
CA LEU A 92 -12.76 4.42 -11.45
C LEU A 92 -12.59 3.02 -12.06
N PRO A 93 -12.48 2.87 -13.38
CA PRO A 93 -12.40 1.57 -14.01
C PRO A 93 -10.99 0.98 -13.81
N ALA A 94 -10.89 -0.24 -13.29
CA ALA A 94 -9.60 -0.86 -12.93
C ALA A 94 -8.66 -1.05 -14.14
N ASN A 95 -9.23 -1.28 -15.32
CA ASN A 95 -8.50 -1.41 -16.57
C ASN A 95 -7.87 -0.09 -17.06
N ALA A 96 -8.22 1.08 -16.51
CA ALA A 96 -7.52 2.32 -16.83
C ALA A 96 -6.02 2.26 -16.48
N LEU A 97 -5.64 1.45 -15.47
CA LEU A 97 -4.25 1.23 -15.07
C LEU A 97 -3.47 0.41 -16.11
N MET A 98 -4.14 -0.34 -16.99
CA MET A 98 -3.49 -1.19 -18.01
C MET A 98 -2.96 -0.37 -19.19
N SER A 99 -3.56 0.78 -19.51
CA SER A 99 -3.19 1.60 -20.69
C SER A 99 -1.81 2.28 -20.64
N ARG A 100 -1.01 2.05 -19.58
CA ARG A 100 0.36 2.60 -19.46
C ARG A 100 1.40 1.72 -20.15
N SER A 101 1.19 0.41 -20.23
CA SER A 101 2.09 -0.50 -20.95
C SER A 101 2.05 -0.31 -22.46
N ASP A 102 0.96 0.24 -23.00
CA ASP A 102 0.82 0.47 -24.44
C ASP A 102 1.62 1.69 -24.95
N ARG A 103 2.29 2.41 -24.06
CA ARG A 103 3.04 3.65 -24.35
C ARG A 103 4.55 3.53 -24.14
N SER A 104 5.05 2.36 -23.75
CA SER A 104 6.48 2.06 -23.56
C SER A 104 7.09 1.36 -24.76
#